data_AF-A0A357JFS3-F1
#
_entry.id   AF-A0A357JFS3-F1
#
_cell.length_a   1.000
_cell.length_b   1.000
_cell.length_c   1.000
_cell.angle_alpha   90.00
_cell.angle_beta   90.00
_cell.angle_gamma   90.00
#
_symmetry.space_group_name_H-M   'P 1'
#
loop_
_entity.id
_entity.type
_entity.pdbx_description
1 polymer ?
#
loop_
_entity_poly.entity_id
_entity_poly.type
_entity_poly.pdbx_seq_one_letter_code
_entity_poly.pdbx_strand_id
1 'polypeptide(L)'
;MRPYLLAETNWKDLKERTIGLAILPWGATEAHNYHLPYATDNIDSDCLSAESARIAYEKGAKIIVLPTSDKRRKTVSLLDTRQMD
;
A
#
# COMPACT_ATOMS: atom_id res chain seq x y z
N MET A 1 7.94 1.41 -14.18
CA MET A 1 6.83 1.89 -13.34
C MET A 1 6.09 0.67 -12.81
N ARG A 2 5.87 0.56 -11.50
CA ARG A 2 5.21 -0.60 -10.87
C ARG A 2 3.68 -0.40 -10.93
N PRO A 3 2.94 -1.13 -11.79
CA PRO A 3 1.51 -0.86 -12.05
C PRO A 3 0.59 -1.19 -10.88
N TYR A 4 1.10 -1.91 -9.88
CA TYR A 4 0.39 -2.27 -8.65
C TYR A 4 0.60 -1.27 -7.51
N LEU A 5 1.39 -0.19 -7.70
CA LEU A 5 1.56 0.88 -6.72
C LEU A 5 0.85 2.15 -7.19
N LEU A 6 -0.09 2.65 -6.40
CA LEU A 6 -0.84 3.86 -6.72
C LEU A 6 0.06 5.10 -6.79
N ALA A 7 1.08 5.19 -5.93
CA ALA A 7 2.01 6.32 -5.90
C ALA A 7 2.86 6.45 -7.18
N GLU A 8 2.99 5.38 -7.96
CA GLU A 8 3.75 5.37 -9.20
C GLU A 8 2.88 5.45 -10.45
N THR A 9 1.55 5.40 -10.33
CA THR A 9 0.64 5.39 -11.47
C THR A 9 -0.05 6.74 -11.67
N ASN A 10 -0.80 6.86 -12.75
CA ASN A 10 -1.58 8.05 -13.09
C ASN A 10 -3.05 7.67 -13.40
N TRP A 11 -3.90 8.69 -13.46
CA TRP A 11 -5.34 8.53 -13.73
C TRP A 11 -5.64 7.85 -15.08
N LYS A 12 -4.84 8.15 -16.12
CA LYS A 12 -5.05 7.61 -17.47
C LYS A 12 -4.92 6.09 -17.49
N ASP A 13 -3.96 5.55 -16.75
CA ASP A 13 -3.69 4.11 -16.66
C ASP A 13 -4.68 3.40 -15.73
N LEU A 14 -5.23 4.11 -14.73
CA LEU A 14 -6.16 3.54 -13.77
C LEU A 14 -7.61 3.45 -14.26
N LYS A 15 -8.07 4.41 -15.07
CA LYS A 15 -9.49 4.54 -15.42
C LYS A 15 -10.09 3.32 -16.12
N GLU A 16 -9.28 2.48 -16.75
CA GLU A 16 -9.70 1.26 -17.46
C GLU A 16 -9.31 -0.03 -16.71
N ARG A 17 -8.63 0.09 -15.57
CA ARG A 17 -8.08 -1.04 -14.82
C ARG A 17 -9.09 -1.54 -13.78
N THR A 18 -9.45 -2.81 -13.85
CA THR A 18 -10.24 -3.45 -12.78
C THR A 18 -9.35 -3.73 -11.57
N ILE A 19 -9.72 -3.21 -10.41
CA ILE A 19 -9.04 -3.44 -9.13
C ILE A 19 -9.96 -4.30 -8.26
N GLY A 20 -9.50 -5.51 -7.90
CA GLY A 20 -10.24 -6.43 -7.05
C GLY A 20 -9.84 -6.39 -5.57
N LEU A 21 -8.71 -5.74 -5.23
CA LEU A 21 -8.29 -5.53 -3.85
C LEU A 21 -7.42 -4.28 -3.74
N ALA A 22 -7.74 -3.43 -2.76
CA ALA A 22 -6.91 -2.30 -2.36
C ALA A 22 -6.23 -2.58 -1.02
N ILE A 23 -4.91 -2.39 -0.97
CA ILE A 23 -4.10 -2.52 0.23
C ILE A 23 -3.72 -1.12 0.68
N LEU A 24 -4.09 -0.75 1.91
CA LEU A 24 -3.63 0.47 2.56
C LEU A 24 -2.55 0.10 3.57
N PRO A 25 -1.26 0.30 3.26
CA PRO A 25 -0.24 0.16 4.28
C PRO A 25 -0.40 1.28 5.31
N TRP A 26 -0.14 0.92 6.57
CA TRP A 26 -0.41 1.80 7.69
C TRP A 26 0.76 1.74 8.67
N GLY A 27 1.49 2.85 8.74
CA GLY A 27 2.62 3.04 9.63
C GLY A 27 2.32 4.00 10.78
N ALA A 28 3.37 4.53 11.39
CA ALA A 28 3.29 5.54 12.43
C ALA A 28 4.54 6.44 12.39
N THR A 29 4.35 7.73 12.63
CA THR A 29 5.44 8.62 13.06
C THR A 29 5.66 8.47 14.56
N GLU A 30 6.65 7.65 14.94
CA GLU A 30 6.96 7.32 16.34
C GLU A 30 8.47 7.22 16.56
N ALA A 31 8.94 7.62 17.74
CA ALA A 31 10.35 7.52 18.09
C ALA A 31 10.78 6.05 18.23
N HIS A 32 11.76 5.63 17.42
CA HIS A 32 12.34 4.29 17.46
C HIS A 32 13.75 4.32 18.08
N ASN A 33 13.84 4.82 19.32
CA ASN A 33 15.12 5.01 20.04
C ASN A 33 16.08 5.97 19.26
N TYR A 34 17.35 6.08 19.66
CA TYR A 34 18.30 7.05 19.12
C TYR A 34 18.86 6.72 17.73
N HIS A 35 18.61 5.51 17.22
CA HIS A 35 19.31 4.97 16.05
C HIS A 35 18.42 4.70 14.85
N LEU A 36 17.08 4.67 15.03
CA LEU A 36 16.15 4.46 13.93
C LEU A 36 15.35 5.73 13.61
N PRO A 37 14.96 5.92 12.33
CA PRO A 37 14.10 7.01 11.93
C PRO A 37 12.71 6.97 12.59
N TYR A 38 12.06 8.13 12.67
CA TYR A 38 10.67 8.22 13.13
C TYR A 38 9.67 7.49 12.21
N ALA A 39 10.05 7.28 10.95
CA ALA A 39 9.20 6.69 9.92
C ALA A 39 9.47 5.19 9.73
N THR A 40 10.12 4.51 10.69
CA THR A 40 10.45 3.07 10.58
C THR A 40 9.20 2.25 10.22
N ASP A 41 8.09 2.45 10.94
CA ASP A 41 6.82 1.77 10.69
C ASP A 41 6.28 2.01 9.25
N ASN A 42 6.52 3.20 8.68
CA ASN A 42 6.10 3.53 7.31
C ASN A 42 7.00 2.86 6.28
N ILE A 43 8.32 2.92 6.47
CA ILE A 43 9.31 2.35 5.56
C ILE A 43 9.11 0.83 5.46
N ASP A 44 8.95 0.16 6.60
CA ASP A 44 8.72 -1.29 6.64
C ASP A 44 7.40 -1.67 5.96
N SER A 45 6.33 -0.92 6.23
CA SER A 45 5.01 -1.15 5.64
C SER A 45 5.02 -0.94 4.12
N ASP A 46 5.70 0.10 3.63
CA ASP A 46 5.87 0.39 2.21
C ASP A 46 6.63 -0.75 1.50
N CYS A 47 7.79 -1.14 2.05
CA CYS A 47 8.61 -2.20 1.48
C CYS A 47 7.87 -3.55 1.45
N LEU A 48 7.25 -3.93 2.56
CA LEU A 48 6.54 -5.21 2.68
C LEU A 48 5.34 -5.27 1.74
N SER A 49 4.56 -4.19 1.66
CA SER A 49 3.37 -4.14 0.81
C SER A 49 3.76 -4.13 -0.67
N ALA A 50 4.82 -3.41 -1.04
CA ALA A 50 5.29 -3.37 -2.41
C ALA A 50 5.79 -4.74 -2.90
N GLU A 51 6.58 -5.46 -2.11
CA GLU A 51 7.07 -6.78 -2.49
C GLU A 51 5.97 -7.84 -2.50
N SER A 52 5.07 -7.81 -1.52
CA SER A 52 3.91 -8.70 -1.49
C SER A 52 3.01 -8.47 -2.71
N ALA A 53 2.80 -7.20 -3.07
CA ALA A 53 2.01 -6.84 -4.24
C ALA A 53 2.70 -7.24 -5.55
N ARG A 54 4.03 -7.13 -5.65
CA ARG A 54 4.78 -7.63 -6.81
C ARG A 54 4.52 -9.11 -7.04
N ILE A 55 4.67 -9.93 -6.00
CA ILE A 55 4.48 -11.39 -6.07
C ILE A 55 3.03 -11.74 -6.47
N ALA A 56 2.05 -11.08 -5.88
CA ALA A 56 0.64 -11.34 -6.19
C ALA A 56 0.27 -10.85 -7.61
N TYR A 57 0.79 -9.71 -8.03
CA TYR A 57 0.58 -9.16 -9.37
C TYR A 57 1.19 -10.06 -10.45
N GLU A 58 2.39 -10.60 -10.24
CA GLU A 58 3.03 -11.59 -11.12
C GLU A 58 2.21 -12.88 -11.26
N LYS A 59 1.40 -13.21 -10.25
CA LYS A 59 0.44 -14.33 -10.28
C LYS A 59 -0.92 -13.96 -10.91
N GLY A 60 -1.06 -12.76 -11.47
CA GLY A 60 -2.29 -12.29 -12.13
C GLY A 60 -3.32 -11.66 -11.19
N ALA A 61 -2.97 -11.36 -9.93
CA ALA A 61 -3.90 -10.72 -9.01
C ALA A 61 -4.16 -9.25 -9.41
N LYS A 62 -5.44 -8.86 -9.38
CA LYS A 62 -5.89 -7.50 -9.69
C LYS A 62 -5.82 -6.59 -8.46
N ILE A 63 -4.61 -6.25 -8.03
CA ILE A 63 -4.39 -5.51 -6.78
C ILE A 63 -3.81 -4.12 -7.00
N ILE A 64 -3.99 -3.27 -6.00
CA ILE A 64 -3.31 -1.98 -5.89
C ILE A 64 -2.89 -1.69 -4.45
N VAL A 65 -1.71 -1.11 -4.27
CA VAL A 65 -1.23 -0.60 -2.99
C VAL A 65 -1.38 0.91 -2.99
N LEU A 66 -2.09 1.42 -2.00
CA LEU A 66 -2.28 2.85 -1.76
C LEU A 66 -1.03 3.44 -1.08
N PRO A 67 -0.82 4.77 -1.13
CA PRO A 67 0.23 5.41 -0.36
C PRO A 67 0.08 5.09 1.13
N THR A 68 1.20 4.82 1.81
CA THR A 68 1.19 4.54 3.24
C THR A 68 0.57 5.69 4.02
N SER A 69 -0.40 5.36 4.86
CA SER A 69 -1.01 6.32 5.78
C SER A 69 -0.31 6.28 7.14
N ASP A 70 -0.14 7.46 7.75
CA ASP A 70 0.35 7.62 9.11
C ASP A 70 -0.76 8.21 9.97
N LYS A 71 -1.37 7.37 10.80
CA LYS A 71 -2.27 7.77 11.87
C LYS A 71 -2.03 6.85 13.06
N ARG A 72 -2.03 7.40 14.28
CA ARG A 72 -1.60 6.71 15.53
C ARG A 72 -2.41 5.46 15.98
N ARG A 73 -3.25 4.86 15.13
CA ARG A 73 -4.04 3.66 15.46
C ARG A 73 -3.55 2.50 14.59
N LYS A 74 -2.73 1.61 15.16
CA LYS A 74 -2.15 0.45 14.46
C LYS A 74 -3.26 -0.51 14.05
N THR A 75 -3.63 -0.57 12.77
CA THR A 75 -4.56 -1.55 12.20
C THR A 75 -4.25 -1.73 10.71
N VAL A 76 -4.10 -2.97 10.25
CA VAL A 76 -4.03 -3.29 8.81
C VAL A 76 -5.45 -3.50 8.30
N SER A 77 -5.92 -2.66 7.40
CA SER A 77 -7.25 -2.78 6.78
C SER A 77 -7.12 -3.24 5.33
N LEU A 78 -7.71 -4.41 5.03
CA LEU A 78 -8.00 -4.83 3.66
C LEU A 78 -9.32 -4.17 3.24
N LEU A 79 -9.29 -3.41 2.15
CA LEU A 79 -10.49 -2.82 1.57
C LEU A 79 -10.90 -3.65 0.34
N ASP A 80 -11.99 -4.40 0.46
CA ASP A 80 -12.64 -5.04 -0.68
C ASP A 80 -13.31 -3.95 -1.51
N THR A 81 -12.89 -3.80 -2.76
CA THR A 81 -13.40 -2.75 -3.66
C THR A 81 -14.86 -2.96 -4.03
N ARG A 82 -15.44 -4.15 -3.79
CA ARG A 82 -16.87 -4.43 -3.98
C ARG A 82 -17.79 -3.78 -2.92
N GLN A 83 -17.24 -3.13 -1.90
CA GLN A 83 -18.00 -2.43 -0.86
C GLN A 83 -18.03 -0.90 -1.04
N MET A 84 -17.49 -0.38 -2.16
CA MET A 84 -17.40 1.07 -2.44
C MET A 84 -18.43 1.56 -3.49
N ASP A 85 -19.40 0.73 -3.85
CA ASP A 85 -20.54 1.06 -4.72
C ASP A 85 -21.84 1.20 -3.91
#